data_AF-A0A8J1U9Y4-F1
#
_entry.id   AF-A0A8J1U9Y4-F1
#
_cell.length_a   1.000
_cell.length_b   1.000
_cell.length_c   1.000
_cell.angle_alpha   90.00
_cell.angle_beta   90.00
_cell.angle_gamma   90.00
#
_symmetry.space_group_name_H-M   'P 1'
#
loop_
_entity.id
_entity.type
_entity.pdbx_description
1 polymer ?
#
loop_
_entity_poly.entity_id
_entity_poly.type
_entity_poly.pdbx_seq_one_letter_code
_entity_poly.pdbx_strand_id
1 'polypeptide(L)'
;MADKPEDPCDNKQVPEIRQIPTLCLRKIITILFAWDWDKDGYAGYDDIMNTADRFIHVGDMNEKSADNVIEFFRDLTKRTSYNPVVEIVNVTSLSEQIEGLWRAKSNPAALKSLGQIYIHMFQIIDVNAKGFLTFDEYLVFWNAFDLDKRFARMQFDFIDTNQDGKISEEEFVKAHEDYLVNTNDDTLNRFYGPLINY
;
A
#
# COMPACT_ATOMS: atom_id res chain seq x y z
N MET A 1 23.04 -22.38 -17.71
CA MET A 1 22.20 -21.28 -17.21
C MET A 1 20.81 -21.87 -17.07
N ALA A 2 20.36 -22.12 -15.84
CA ALA A 2 18.97 -22.53 -15.63
C ALA A 2 18.12 -21.27 -15.85
N ASP A 3 17.13 -21.34 -16.74
CA ASP A 3 16.09 -20.31 -16.82
C ASP A 3 15.51 -20.14 -15.42
N LYS A 4 15.49 -18.89 -14.92
CA LYS A 4 14.70 -18.58 -13.73
C LYS A 4 13.26 -18.99 -14.06
N PRO A 5 12.56 -19.73 -13.18
CA PRO A 5 11.16 -20.04 -13.40
C PRO A 5 10.41 -18.72 -13.65
N GLU A 6 9.56 -18.71 -14.68
CA GLU A 6 8.72 -17.56 -14.99
C GLU A 6 7.92 -17.18 -13.75
N ASP A 7 7.95 -15.89 -13.41
CA ASP A 7 7.25 -15.35 -12.26
C ASP A 7 5.74 -15.58 -12.46
N PRO A 8 5.07 -16.36 -11.59
CA PRO A 8 3.66 -16.70 -11.79
C PRO A 8 2.75 -15.47 -11.69
N CYS A 9 3.18 -14.39 -11.03
CA CYS A 9 2.44 -13.12 -10.93
C CYS A 9 2.67 -12.17 -12.13
N ASP A 10 3.62 -12.46 -13.04
CA ASP A 10 3.93 -11.67 -14.25
C ASP A 10 3.02 -12.03 -15.44
N ASN A 11 1.71 -12.14 -15.20
CA ASN A 11 0.74 -12.25 -16.29
C ASN A 11 0.10 -10.87 -16.56
N LYS A 12 0.22 -10.43 -17.83
CA LYS A 12 -0.19 -9.12 -18.34
C LYS A 12 -1.67 -9.01 -18.67
N GLN A 13 -2.39 -10.13 -18.78
CA GLN A 13 -3.83 -10.14 -18.95
C GLN A 13 -4.53 -10.14 -17.59
N VAL A 14 -5.77 -9.68 -17.51
CA VAL A 14 -6.61 -9.87 -16.32
C VAL A 14 -7.19 -11.27 -16.39
N PRO A 15 -6.70 -12.23 -15.59
CA PRO A 15 -7.27 -13.54 -15.56
C PRO A 15 -8.60 -13.50 -14.79
N GLU A 16 -9.46 -14.49 -14.98
CA GLU A 16 -10.52 -14.74 -14.01
C GLU A 16 -9.88 -14.94 -12.62
N ILE A 17 -10.51 -14.51 -11.52
CA ILE A 17 -9.92 -14.60 -10.17
C ILE A 17 -9.39 -16.00 -9.85
N ARG A 18 -10.11 -17.05 -10.26
CA ARG A 18 -9.72 -18.47 -10.07
C ARG A 18 -8.42 -18.89 -10.77
N GLN A 19 -7.95 -18.09 -11.72
CA GLN A 19 -6.74 -18.31 -12.50
C GLN A 19 -5.56 -17.47 -11.96
N ILE A 20 -5.78 -16.58 -10.99
CA ILE A 20 -4.70 -15.86 -10.30
C ILE A 20 -3.93 -16.85 -9.42
N PRO A 21 -2.58 -16.90 -9.48
CA PRO A 21 -1.81 -17.77 -8.61
C PRO A 21 -2.07 -17.43 -7.13
N THR A 22 -2.18 -18.47 -6.30
CA THR A 22 -2.60 -18.36 -4.90
C THR A 22 -1.80 -17.32 -4.11
N LEU A 23 -0.47 -17.26 -4.28
CA LEU A 23 0.35 -16.27 -3.59
C LEU A 23 -0.04 -14.83 -3.98
N CYS A 24 -0.18 -14.54 -5.28
CA CYS A 24 -0.55 -13.21 -5.76
C CYS A 24 -1.94 -12.81 -5.26
N LEU A 25 -2.91 -13.74 -5.32
CA LEU A 25 -4.27 -13.47 -4.88
C LEU A 25 -4.31 -13.12 -3.40
N ARG A 26 -3.63 -13.91 -2.57
CA ARG A 26 -3.57 -13.66 -1.12
C ARG A 26 -2.89 -12.32 -0.82
N LYS A 27 -1.87 -11.93 -1.56
CA LYS A 27 -1.20 -10.63 -1.39
C LYS A 27 -2.11 -9.46 -1.74
N ILE A 28 -2.80 -9.53 -2.87
CA ILE A 28 -3.79 -8.54 -3.33
C ILE A 28 -4.91 -8.41 -2.29
N ILE A 29 -5.44 -9.52 -1.80
CA ILE A 29 -6.50 -9.49 -0.79
C ILE A 29 -5.99 -8.89 0.52
N THR A 30 -4.78 -9.26 0.95
CA THR A 30 -4.23 -8.74 2.22
C THR A 30 -4.05 -7.23 2.20
N ILE A 31 -3.61 -6.64 1.08
CA ILE A 31 -3.50 -5.17 0.97
C ILE A 31 -4.89 -4.50 0.85
N LEU A 32 -5.84 -5.09 0.12
CA LEU A 32 -7.20 -4.55 0.05
C LEU A 32 -7.88 -4.57 1.42
N PHE A 33 -7.68 -5.61 2.23
CA PHE A 33 -8.19 -5.69 3.61
C PHE A 33 -7.44 -4.78 4.59
N ALA A 34 -6.21 -4.39 4.27
CA ALA A 34 -5.50 -3.34 5.01
C ALA A 34 -6.10 -1.96 4.69
N TRP A 35 -6.66 -1.77 3.49
CA TRP A 35 -7.34 -0.54 3.08
C TRP A 35 -8.82 -0.50 3.47
N ASP A 36 -9.52 -1.63 3.53
CA ASP A 36 -10.88 -1.78 4.09
C ASP A 36 -10.80 -1.59 5.60
N TRP A 37 -11.12 -0.38 6.05
CA TRP A 37 -10.99 -0.01 7.45
C TRP A 37 -12.25 -0.37 8.24
N ASP A 38 -13.42 0.02 7.73
CA ASP A 38 -14.69 -0.19 8.43
C ASP A 38 -15.14 -1.66 8.47
N LYS A 39 -14.42 -2.53 7.73
CA LYS A 39 -14.60 -3.97 7.65
C LYS A 39 -15.92 -4.35 6.99
N ASP A 40 -16.39 -3.53 6.04
CA ASP A 40 -17.57 -3.83 5.24
C ASP A 40 -17.30 -4.87 4.12
N GLY A 41 -16.03 -5.20 3.88
CA GLY A 41 -15.58 -6.26 2.98
C GLY A 41 -14.96 -5.77 1.67
N TYR A 42 -14.81 -4.46 1.46
CA TYR A 42 -14.05 -3.87 0.35
C TYR A 42 -13.49 -2.50 0.74
N ALA A 43 -12.43 -2.05 0.06
CA ALA A 43 -11.81 -0.74 0.37
C ALA A 43 -12.52 0.39 -0.38
N GLY A 44 -13.55 0.98 0.21
CA GLY A 44 -14.35 2.05 -0.37
C GLY A 44 -13.77 3.46 -0.20
N TYR A 45 -14.48 4.45 -0.74
CA TYR A 45 -14.15 5.87 -0.57
C TYR A 45 -14.09 6.28 0.91
N ASP A 46 -15.05 5.80 1.70
CA ASP A 46 -15.16 6.17 3.12
C ASP A 46 -13.96 5.64 3.92
N ASP A 47 -13.40 4.48 3.56
CA ASP A 47 -12.17 3.96 4.19
C ASP A 47 -10.96 4.85 3.96
N ILE A 48 -10.81 5.37 2.74
CA ILE A 48 -9.74 6.31 2.39
C ILE A 48 -9.85 7.58 3.23
N MET A 49 -11.07 8.10 3.42
CA MET A 49 -11.30 9.28 4.25
C MET A 49 -11.10 8.99 5.75
N ASN A 50 -11.54 7.83 6.23
CA ASN A 50 -11.32 7.39 7.62
C ASN A 50 -9.83 7.23 7.95
N THR A 51 -9.03 6.85 6.95
CA THR A 51 -7.56 6.76 7.07
C THR A 51 -6.94 8.14 7.34
N ALA A 52 -7.42 9.19 6.68
CA ALA A 52 -6.96 10.57 6.89
C ALA A 52 -7.13 11.01 8.35
N ASP A 53 -8.33 10.82 8.91
CA ASP A 53 -8.64 11.18 10.31
C ASP A 53 -7.74 10.45 11.30
N ARG A 54 -7.39 9.19 11.01
CA ARG A 54 -6.46 8.42 11.85
C ARG A 54 -5.04 8.94 11.81
N PHE A 55 -4.52 9.25 10.63
CA PHE A 55 -3.18 9.83 10.52
C PHE A 55 -3.05 11.09 11.36
N ILE A 56 -4.08 11.94 11.32
CA ILE A 56 -4.16 13.17 12.09
C ILE A 56 -4.15 12.88 13.59
N HIS A 57 -4.99 11.95 14.04
CA HIS A 57 -5.17 11.66 15.47
C HIS A 57 -4.00 10.89 16.09
N VAL A 58 -3.47 9.89 15.39
CA VAL A 58 -2.38 9.03 15.87
C VAL A 58 -1.02 9.72 15.73
N GLY A 59 -0.85 10.54 14.70
CA GLY A 59 0.38 11.29 14.45
C GLY A 59 0.53 12.56 15.28
N ASP A 60 -0.47 12.92 16.10
CA ASP A 60 -0.52 14.17 16.87
C ASP A 60 -0.18 15.40 16.00
N MET A 61 -0.78 15.42 14.80
CA MET A 61 -0.44 16.41 13.77
C MET A 61 -0.97 17.80 14.13
N ASN A 62 -0.21 18.85 13.82
CA ASN A 62 -0.72 20.22 13.91
C ASN A 62 -1.80 20.48 12.83
N GLU A 63 -2.59 21.54 13.03
CA GLU A 63 -3.71 21.92 12.14
C GLU A 63 -3.31 22.02 10.67
N LYS A 64 -2.18 22.65 10.36
CA LYS A 64 -1.69 22.80 8.97
C LYS A 64 -1.33 21.44 8.35
N SER A 65 -0.67 20.57 9.10
CA SER A 65 -0.34 19.22 8.63
C SER A 65 -1.62 18.40 8.43
N ALA A 66 -2.60 18.53 9.32
CA ALA A 66 -3.89 17.86 9.20
C ALA A 66 -4.70 18.32 7.97
N ASP A 67 -4.72 19.62 7.69
CA ASP A 67 -5.35 20.17 6.48
C ASP A 67 -4.72 19.60 5.21
N ASN A 68 -3.39 19.51 5.15
CA ASN A 68 -2.68 18.92 4.00
C ASN A 68 -3.07 17.44 3.79
N VAL A 69 -3.25 16.68 4.87
CA VAL A 69 -3.69 15.27 4.80
C VAL A 69 -5.10 15.18 4.20
N ILE A 70 -6.04 15.98 4.73
CA ILE A 70 -7.43 16.00 4.26
C ILE A 70 -7.52 16.44 2.80
N GLU A 71 -6.79 17.50 2.43
CA GLU A 71 -6.74 17.99 1.04
C GLU A 71 -6.16 16.94 0.10
N PHE A 72 -5.11 16.22 0.50
CA PHE A 72 -4.54 15.16 -0.31
C PHE A 72 -5.55 14.05 -0.62
N PHE A 73 -6.19 13.48 0.39
CA PHE A 73 -7.17 12.40 0.18
C PHE A 73 -8.39 12.87 -0.60
N ARG A 74 -8.82 14.12 -0.39
CA ARG A 74 -9.89 14.74 -1.17
C ARG A 74 -9.48 14.94 -2.64
N ASP A 75 -8.26 15.39 -2.90
CA ASP A 75 -7.78 15.62 -4.27
C ASP A 75 -7.48 14.31 -5.00
N LEU A 76 -7.00 13.28 -4.30
CA LEU A 76 -6.82 11.93 -4.85
C LEU A 76 -8.08 11.49 -5.60
N THR A 77 -9.24 11.77 -5.01
CA THR A 77 -10.56 11.35 -5.52
C THR A 77 -11.10 12.25 -6.63
N LYS A 78 -10.52 13.44 -6.84
CA LYS A 78 -10.93 14.43 -7.85
C LYS A 78 -10.01 14.48 -9.06
N ARG A 79 -8.89 13.74 -9.05
CA ARG A 79 -7.93 13.73 -10.17
C ARG A 79 -8.62 13.24 -11.44
N THR A 80 -8.50 14.04 -12.51
CA THR A 80 -9.05 13.71 -13.84
C THR A 80 -8.12 12.81 -14.65
N SER A 81 -6.83 12.80 -14.32
CA SER A 81 -5.87 11.82 -14.83
C SER A 81 -6.13 10.46 -14.19
N TYR A 82 -5.99 9.39 -14.98
CA TYR A 82 -6.09 8.01 -14.49
C TYR A 82 -5.26 7.78 -13.21
N ASN A 83 -5.91 7.22 -12.19
CA ASN A 83 -5.29 6.80 -10.95
C ASN A 83 -5.85 5.42 -10.57
N PRO A 84 -5.02 4.37 -10.47
CA PRO A 84 -5.49 3.02 -10.14
C PRO A 84 -6.24 2.92 -8.82
N VAL A 85 -5.87 3.70 -7.79
CA VAL A 85 -6.58 3.67 -6.52
C VAL A 85 -7.98 4.23 -6.67
N VAL A 86 -8.17 5.31 -7.43
CA VAL A 86 -9.53 5.85 -7.71
C VAL A 86 -10.38 4.81 -8.44
N GLU A 87 -9.80 4.07 -9.39
CA GLU A 87 -10.49 2.97 -10.06
C GLU A 87 -10.89 1.86 -9.07
N ILE A 88 -10.01 1.51 -8.13
CA ILE A 88 -10.21 0.46 -7.11
C ILE A 88 -11.22 0.88 -6.04
N VAL A 89 -11.20 2.12 -5.56
CA VAL A 89 -12.06 2.55 -4.43
C VAL A 89 -13.45 2.99 -4.87
N ASN A 90 -13.67 3.24 -6.17
CA ASN A 90 -14.97 3.60 -6.72
C ASN A 90 -15.85 2.38 -7.05
N VAL A 91 -15.33 1.16 -6.97
CA VAL A 91 -16.10 -0.07 -7.13
C VAL A 91 -16.59 -0.57 -5.77
N THR A 92 -17.68 -1.33 -5.76
CA THR A 92 -18.39 -1.76 -4.53
C THR A 92 -18.26 -3.28 -4.29
N SER A 93 -17.26 -3.91 -4.91
CA SER A 93 -17.04 -5.35 -4.76
C SER A 93 -15.56 -5.70 -4.70
N LEU A 94 -15.20 -6.62 -3.78
CA LEU A 94 -13.85 -7.14 -3.65
C LEU A 94 -13.32 -7.75 -4.96
N SER A 95 -14.19 -8.36 -5.77
CA SER A 95 -13.79 -8.97 -7.05
C SER A 95 -13.29 -7.94 -8.05
N GLU A 96 -14.01 -6.82 -8.20
CA GLU A 96 -13.59 -5.72 -9.09
C GLU A 96 -12.32 -5.03 -8.56
N GLN A 97 -12.14 -4.95 -7.24
CA GLN A 97 -10.91 -4.44 -6.63
C GLN A 97 -9.70 -5.34 -6.90
N ILE A 98 -9.87 -6.66 -6.81
CA ILE A 98 -8.84 -7.65 -7.15
C ILE A 98 -8.41 -7.46 -8.62
N GLU A 99 -9.37 -7.31 -9.54
CA GLU A 99 -9.09 -7.10 -10.96
C GLU A 99 -8.40 -5.75 -11.23
N GLY A 100 -8.84 -4.67 -10.56
CA GLY A 100 -8.20 -3.35 -10.63
C GLY A 100 -6.74 -3.38 -10.17
N LEU A 101 -6.49 -3.96 -8.99
CA LEU A 101 -5.14 -4.03 -8.45
C LEU A 101 -4.24 -4.98 -9.27
N TRP A 102 -4.80 -6.08 -9.78
CA TRP A 102 -4.11 -6.96 -10.71
C TRP A 102 -3.68 -6.21 -11.98
N ARG A 103 -4.58 -5.43 -12.60
CA ARG A 103 -4.25 -4.59 -13.76
C ARG A 103 -3.14 -3.60 -13.46
N ALA A 104 -3.22 -2.94 -12.30
CA ALA A 104 -2.24 -1.94 -11.88
C ALA A 104 -0.84 -2.56 -11.76
N LYS A 105 -0.69 -3.68 -11.05
CA LYS A 105 0.62 -4.34 -10.89
C LYS A 105 1.18 -4.93 -12.19
N SER A 106 0.32 -5.32 -13.13
CA SER A 106 0.71 -5.93 -14.40
C SER A 106 1.11 -4.91 -15.48
N ASN A 107 0.99 -3.60 -15.21
CA ASN A 107 1.37 -2.52 -16.11
C ASN A 107 2.35 -1.56 -15.41
N PRO A 108 3.60 -1.42 -15.89
CA PRO A 108 4.60 -0.57 -15.22
C PRO A 108 4.20 0.90 -15.04
N ALA A 109 3.43 1.46 -15.99
CA ALA A 109 2.95 2.83 -15.86
C ALA A 109 1.87 2.96 -14.79
N ALA A 110 0.95 1.98 -14.71
CA ALA A 110 -0.08 1.94 -13.68
C ALA A 110 0.52 1.66 -12.29
N LEU A 111 1.49 0.74 -12.19
CA LEU A 111 2.22 0.49 -10.95
C LEU A 111 2.94 1.75 -10.46
N LYS A 112 3.61 2.48 -11.35
CA LYS A 112 4.23 3.77 -11.01
C LYS A 112 3.19 4.81 -10.56
N SER A 113 2.01 4.85 -11.19
CA SER A 113 0.90 5.72 -10.74
C SER A 113 0.37 5.32 -9.36
N LEU A 114 0.36 4.03 -9.03
CA LEU A 114 0.06 3.55 -7.68
C LEU A 114 1.15 3.99 -6.69
N GLY A 115 2.42 3.92 -7.09
CA GLY A 115 3.58 4.40 -6.33
C GLY A 115 3.48 5.88 -5.88
N GLN A 116 2.85 6.74 -6.68
CA GLN A 116 2.64 8.15 -6.34
C GLN A 116 1.82 8.36 -5.06
N ILE A 117 0.97 7.40 -4.69
CA ILE A 117 0.20 7.49 -3.44
C ILE A 117 1.10 7.22 -2.24
N TYR A 118 2.05 6.29 -2.36
CA TYR A 118 3.02 6.03 -1.30
C TYR A 118 4.01 7.18 -1.11
N ILE A 119 4.34 7.94 -2.16
CA ILE A 119 5.08 9.22 -2.04
C ILE A 119 4.30 10.19 -1.14
N HIS A 120 3.01 10.36 -1.41
CA HIS A 120 2.19 11.28 -0.62
C HIS A 120 1.96 10.77 0.82
N MET A 121 1.75 9.47 1.00
CA MET A 121 1.71 8.87 2.35
C MET A 121 3.02 9.10 3.10
N PHE A 122 4.17 8.91 2.45
CA PHE A 122 5.47 9.21 3.05
C PHE A 122 5.56 10.65 3.55
N GLN A 123 5.16 11.62 2.73
CA GLN A 123 5.16 13.04 3.09
C GLN A 123 4.24 13.37 4.26
N ILE A 124 3.14 12.64 4.39
CA ILE A 124 2.20 12.76 5.51
C ILE A 124 2.83 12.21 6.80
N ILE A 125 3.55 11.10 6.73
CA ILE A 125 4.17 10.43 7.88
C ILE A 125 5.45 11.17 8.31
N ASP A 126 6.19 11.76 7.37
CA ASP A 126 7.35 12.64 7.60
C ASP A 126 6.89 14.02 8.10
N VAL A 127 6.22 14.05 9.25
CA VAL A 127 5.56 15.24 9.82
C VAL A 127 6.55 16.39 10.02
N ASN A 128 7.82 16.09 10.28
CA ASN A 128 8.87 17.09 10.47
C ASN A 128 9.68 17.42 9.20
N ALA A 129 9.29 16.84 8.05
CA ALA A 129 9.85 17.12 6.73
C ALA A 129 11.39 16.94 6.67
N LYS A 130 11.89 15.88 7.31
CA LYS A 130 13.32 15.54 7.31
C LYS A 130 13.77 14.88 6.00
N GLY A 131 12.83 14.42 5.18
CA GLY A 131 13.07 13.61 3.99
C GLY A 131 13.32 12.13 4.28
N PHE A 132 13.05 11.68 5.52
CA PHE A 132 13.20 10.30 5.95
C PHE A 132 12.29 10.00 7.14
N LEU A 133 11.82 8.76 7.26
CA LEU A 133 11.06 8.29 8.41
C LEU A 133 11.99 7.66 9.44
N THR A 134 11.85 8.12 10.69
CA THR A 134 12.33 7.38 11.85
C THR A 134 11.41 6.22 12.18
N PHE A 135 11.85 5.28 13.05
CA PHE A 135 11.00 4.17 13.46
C PHE A 135 9.71 4.62 14.15
N ASP A 136 9.75 5.69 14.94
CA ASP A 136 8.58 6.22 15.63
C ASP A 136 7.56 6.81 14.64
N GLU A 137 8.03 7.53 13.61
CA GLU A 137 7.17 8.04 12.53
C GLU A 137 6.58 6.89 11.71
N TYR A 138 7.40 5.89 11.36
CA TYR A 138 6.91 4.70 10.68
C TYR A 138 5.87 3.92 11.51
N LEU A 139 5.98 3.94 12.85
CA LEU A 139 5.00 3.31 13.73
C LEU A 139 3.64 4.03 13.70
N VAL A 140 3.60 5.34 13.43
CA VAL A 140 2.34 6.08 13.19
C VAL A 140 1.61 5.51 11.99
N PHE A 141 2.32 5.23 10.89
CA PHE A 141 1.75 4.55 9.71
C PHE A 141 1.17 3.18 10.06
N TRP A 142 1.94 2.35 10.77
CA TRP A 142 1.45 1.04 11.22
C TRP A 142 0.16 1.13 12.04
N ASN A 143 0.08 2.11 12.92
CA ASN A 143 -1.08 2.33 13.77
C ASN A 143 -2.29 2.86 12.99
N ALA A 144 -2.06 3.72 11.99
CA ALA A 144 -3.13 4.27 11.15
C ALA A 144 -3.84 3.17 10.35
N PHE A 145 -3.14 2.08 10.01
CA PHE A 145 -3.64 0.91 9.29
C PHE A 145 -4.01 -0.30 10.17
N ASP A 146 -4.03 -0.16 11.51
CA ASP A 146 -4.27 -1.26 12.48
C ASP A 146 -3.34 -2.47 12.31
N LEU A 147 -2.15 -2.25 11.78
CA LEU A 147 -1.23 -3.35 11.54
C LEU A 147 -0.58 -3.79 12.86
N ASP A 148 -0.34 -5.09 13.00
CA ASP A 148 0.21 -5.67 14.21
C ASP A 148 1.65 -5.21 14.48
N LYS A 149 1.79 -4.27 15.44
CA LYS A 149 3.06 -3.65 15.87
C LYS A 149 4.24 -4.61 16.07
N ARG A 150 4.00 -5.89 16.36
CA ARG A 150 5.06 -6.91 16.50
C ARG A 150 5.88 -7.08 15.22
N PHE A 151 5.30 -6.77 14.06
CA PHE A 151 5.98 -6.85 12.77
C PHE A 151 6.56 -5.50 12.32
N ALA A 152 6.18 -4.38 12.95
CA ALA A 152 6.62 -3.05 12.53
C ALA A 152 8.15 -2.91 12.49
N ARG A 153 8.86 -3.41 13.52
CA ARG A 153 10.32 -3.36 13.58
C ARG A 153 10.97 -4.18 12.48
N MET A 154 10.50 -5.41 12.28
CA MET A 154 10.97 -6.31 11.23
C MET A 154 10.79 -5.69 9.85
N GLN A 155 9.63 -5.08 9.60
CA GLN A 155 9.36 -4.43 8.32
C GLN A 155 10.16 -3.14 8.14
N PHE A 156 10.37 -2.36 9.19
CA PHE A 156 11.23 -1.18 9.09
C PHE A 156 12.65 -1.59 8.66
N ASP A 157 13.24 -2.57 9.34
CA ASP A 157 14.60 -3.04 9.05
C ASP A 157 14.70 -3.70 7.67
N PHE A 158 13.60 -4.21 7.15
CA PHE A 158 13.53 -4.72 5.78
C PHE A 158 13.54 -3.58 4.74
N ILE A 159 12.78 -2.51 5.00
CA ILE A 159 12.66 -1.35 4.09
C ILE A 159 13.92 -0.50 4.11
N ASP A 160 14.57 -0.36 5.26
CA ASP A 160 15.88 0.31 5.42
C ASP A 160 17.00 -0.54 4.79
N THR A 161 17.01 -0.55 3.46
CA THR A 161 17.90 -1.41 2.67
C THR A 161 19.37 -1.00 2.79
N ASN A 162 19.62 0.28 3.06
CA ASN A 162 20.96 0.82 3.23
C ASN A 162 21.45 0.75 4.70
N GLN A 163 20.56 0.42 5.64
CA GLN A 163 20.82 0.23 7.07
C GLN A 163 21.33 1.49 7.79
N ASP A 164 20.86 2.68 7.40
CA ASP A 164 21.20 3.94 8.07
C ASP A 164 20.29 4.27 9.26
N GLY A 165 19.34 3.39 9.56
CA GLY A 165 18.37 3.53 10.64
C GLY A 165 17.18 4.42 10.28
N LYS A 166 17.00 4.72 8.99
CA LYS A 166 15.95 5.59 8.46
C LYS A 166 15.35 4.95 7.21
N ILE A 167 14.12 5.33 6.89
CA ILE A 167 13.48 4.95 5.64
C ILE A 167 13.42 6.20 4.75
N SER A 168 14.05 6.16 3.59
CA SER A 168 13.89 7.18 2.56
C SER A 168 12.56 7.03 1.79
N GLU A 169 12.13 8.08 1.08
CA GLU A 169 10.94 8.02 0.22
C GLU A 169 11.07 6.92 -0.84
N GLU A 170 12.26 6.79 -1.41
CA GLU A 170 12.58 5.79 -2.44
C GLU A 170 12.44 4.37 -1.91
N GLU A 171 13.01 4.09 -0.72
CA GLU A 171 12.88 2.79 -0.05
C GLU A 171 11.43 2.47 0.30
N PHE A 172 10.69 3.47 0.82
CA PHE A 172 9.29 3.32 1.16
C PHE A 172 8.45 2.94 -0.07
N VAL A 173 8.52 3.72 -1.13
CA VAL A 173 7.76 3.48 -2.37
C VAL A 173 8.14 2.14 -2.98
N LYS A 174 9.45 1.86 -3.07
CA LYS A 174 9.96 0.63 -3.66
C LYS A 174 9.45 -0.61 -2.93
N ALA A 175 9.45 -0.60 -1.59
CA ALA A 175 8.95 -1.73 -0.82
C ALA A 175 7.46 -2.02 -1.05
N HIS A 176 6.64 -0.97 -1.21
CA HIS A 176 5.20 -1.12 -1.46
C HIS A 176 4.91 -1.57 -2.90
N GLU A 177 5.68 -1.10 -3.88
CA GLU A 177 5.60 -1.61 -5.27
C GLU A 177 6.05 -3.07 -5.34
N ASP A 178 7.19 -3.38 -4.71
CA ASP A 178 7.76 -4.74 -4.66
C ASP A 178 6.84 -5.71 -3.93
N TYR A 179 6.06 -5.24 -2.95
CA TYR A 179 5.02 -6.07 -2.35
C TYR A 179 4.08 -6.66 -3.42
N LEU A 180 3.65 -5.91 -4.44
CA LEU A 180 2.68 -6.42 -5.41
C LEU A 180 3.29 -7.33 -6.48
N VAL A 181 4.58 -7.18 -6.75
CA VAL A 181 5.25 -7.88 -7.86
C VAL A 181 6.24 -8.96 -7.42
N ASN A 182 6.75 -8.93 -6.19
CA ASN A 182 7.67 -9.96 -5.70
C ASN A 182 6.94 -11.29 -5.50
N THR A 183 7.52 -12.37 -5.99
CA THR A 183 6.97 -13.74 -5.89
C THR A 183 7.85 -14.70 -5.13
N ASN A 184 8.98 -14.24 -4.62
CA ASN A 184 9.81 -15.03 -3.72
C ASN A 184 9.07 -15.22 -2.39
N ASP A 185 9.23 -16.38 -1.78
CA ASP A 185 8.70 -16.65 -0.43
C ASP A 185 9.62 -16.01 0.62
N ASP A 186 9.44 -14.70 0.82
CA ASP A 186 10.24 -13.90 1.75
C ASP A 186 9.36 -13.04 2.67
N THR A 187 10.02 -12.25 3.52
CA THR A 187 9.39 -11.35 4.49
C THR A 187 8.50 -10.29 3.83
N LEU A 188 8.74 -9.89 2.57
CA LEU A 188 7.86 -8.94 1.88
C LEU A 188 6.45 -9.47 1.72
N ASN A 189 6.25 -10.77 1.59
CA ASN A 189 4.89 -11.32 1.50
C ASN A 189 4.04 -11.06 2.76
N ARG A 190 4.66 -10.61 3.86
CA ARG A 190 3.97 -10.29 5.12
C ARG A 190 3.99 -8.80 5.44
N PHE A 191 4.23 -7.95 4.43
CA PHE A 191 4.35 -6.51 4.60
C PHE A 191 3.15 -5.89 5.35
N TYR A 192 1.94 -6.29 4.95
CA TYR A 192 0.68 -5.87 5.56
C TYR A 192 0.15 -6.87 6.59
N GLY A 193 1.03 -7.73 7.14
CA GLY A 193 0.67 -8.78 8.10
C GLY A 193 0.49 -10.17 7.46
N PRO A 194 -0.08 -11.13 8.19
CA PRO A 194 -0.27 -12.50 7.70
C PRO A 194 -1.16 -12.53 6.45
N LEU A 195 -0.71 -13.28 5.43
CA LEU A 195 -1.48 -13.45 4.20
C LEU A 195 -2.86 -14.08 4.47
N ILE A 196 -3.91 -13.34 4.14
CA ILE A 196 -5.31 -13.79 4.25
C ILE A 196 -5.53 -15.00 3.32
N ASN A 197 -6.36 -15.94 3.76
CA ASN A 197 -6.86 -17.02 2.92
C ASN A 197 -8.23 -16.62 2.38
N TYR A 198 -8.45 -16.88 1.09
CA TYR A 198 -9.69 -16.58 0.37
C TYR A 198 -10.06 -17.77 -0.48
#